data_AF-A0A533VFH5-F1
#
_entry.id   AF-A0A533VFH5-F1
#
_cell.length_a   1.000
_cell.length_b   1.000
_cell.length_c   1.000
_cell.angle_alpha   90.00
_cell.angle_beta   90.00
_cell.angle_gamma   90.00
#
_symmetry.space_group_name_H-M   'P 1'
#
loop_
_entity.id
_entity.type
_entity.pdbx_description
1 polymer ?
#
loop_
_entity_poly.entity_id
_entity_poly.type
_entity_poly.pdbx_seq_one_letter_code
_entity_poly.pdbx_strand_id
1 'polypeptide(L)'
;MTLSDSERALRTRLKDIMSKYLDNSLLLSGGLDSSILCYLMRPKFSVVTSLGHNSQDLIFANRVAKKYSQNHIECVVDSTDIVEIIPHIIKTFKTFDPLEIRNSSVIFFGLREARNNGYNSIVTGDGADELFAGYNYLQRYFADLKKLQEILTDLWKIMRFSSRKLGETLDIKVDTPYLEKPLYDFATAIDIHEKVGEINGKKWGKFILRKAFAKELGSTVWRKKMALEQGSGFEQISIEFEKLIDNQQFAKELQDAAHNNVKISSKEHLYYYRIYESFFGRPIEETCNSPRCSFCGSCLEYTKYCYTCGAFPAILNL
;
A
#
# COMPACT_ATOMS: atom_id res chain seq x y z
N MET A 1 22.94 -20.58 10.63
CA MET A 1 21.83 -20.93 11.56
C MET A 1 20.87 -21.85 10.84
N THR A 2 20.45 -22.90 11.52
CA THR A 2 19.33 -23.76 11.13
C THR A 2 18.02 -22.99 11.31
N LEU A 3 17.11 -23.15 10.36
CA LEU A 3 15.77 -22.54 10.43
C LEU A 3 14.93 -23.19 11.52
N SER A 4 14.10 -22.41 12.21
CA SER A 4 13.07 -22.95 13.12
C SER A 4 11.98 -23.71 12.37
N ASP A 5 11.15 -24.47 13.08
CA ASP A 5 9.98 -25.14 12.48
C ASP A 5 9.00 -24.15 11.86
N SER A 6 8.70 -23.04 12.55
CA SER A 6 7.88 -21.95 12.04
C SER A 6 8.45 -21.36 10.75
N GLU A 7 9.77 -21.13 10.70
CA GLU A 7 10.44 -20.58 9.52
C GLU A 7 10.43 -21.55 8.33
N ARG A 8 10.60 -22.86 8.58
CA ARG A 8 10.47 -23.90 7.55
C ARG A 8 9.04 -24.01 7.04
N ALA A 9 8.06 -24.00 7.94
CA ALA A 9 6.63 -24.05 7.62
C ALA A 9 6.18 -22.85 6.79
N LEU A 10 6.66 -21.65 7.13
CA LEU A 10 6.44 -20.40 6.38
C LEU A 10 7.02 -20.50 4.96
N ARG A 11 8.28 -20.90 4.83
CA ARG A 11 8.97 -21.03 3.53
C ARG A 11 8.30 -22.03 2.62
N THR A 12 7.86 -23.18 3.17
CA THR A 12 7.19 -24.23 2.41
C THR A 12 5.88 -23.72 1.83
N ARG A 13 5.02 -23.12 2.66
CA ARG A 13 3.74 -22.54 2.22
C ARG A 13 3.93 -21.49 1.15
N LEU A 14 4.85 -20.55 1.36
CA LEU A 14 5.14 -19.51 0.36
C LEU A 14 5.62 -20.14 -0.96
N LYS A 15 6.53 -21.12 -0.94
CA LYS A 15 6.98 -21.82 -2.14
C LYS A 15 5.84 -22.50 -2.88
N ASP A 16 4.99 -23.23 -2.15
CA ASP A 16 3.86 -23.95 -2.73
C ASP A 16 2.84 -22.99 -3.35
N ILE A 17 2.56 -21.88 -2.68
CA ILE A 17 1.72 -20.80 -3.22
C ILE A 17 2.33 -20.22 -4.49
N MET A 18 3.62 -19.84 -4.45
CA MET A 18 4.29 -19.20 -5.59
C MET A 18 4.36 -20.11 -6.82
N SER A 19 4.41 -21.43 -6.64
CA SER A 19 4.40 -22.39 -7.76
C SER A 19 3.14 -22.35 -8.62
N LYS A 20 2.07 -21.72 -8.14
CA LYS A 20 0.77 -21.62 -8.84
C LYS A 20 0.68 -20.44 -9.80
N TYR A 21 1.59 -19.46 -9.71
CA TYR A 21 1.51 -18.23 -10.51
C TYR A 21 2.30 -18.39 -11.82
N LEU A 22 1.58 -18.62 -12.91
CA LEU A 22 2.14 -19.05 -14.21
C LEU A 22 2.69 -17.90 -15.07
N ASP A 23 2.05 -16.72 -15.03
CA ASP A 23 2.48 -15.53 -15.80
C ASP A 23 3.83 -14.97 -15.29
N ASN A 24 4.21 -15.32 -14.06
CA ASN A 24 5.56 -15.11 -13.52
C ASN A 24 6.01 -13.62 -13.62
N SER A 25 5.08 -12.72 -13.27
CA SER A 25 5.27 -11.26 -13.31
C SER A 25 5.09 -10.66 -11.90
N LEU A 26 5.87 -9.63 -11.56
CA LEU A 26 5.96 -9.09 -10.18
C LEU A 26 5.96 -7.56 -10.12
N LEU A 27 5.16 -7.00 -9.21
CA LEU A 27 5.34 -5.63 -8.75
C LEU A 27 6.45 -5.58 -7.69
N LEU A 28 7.61 -5.02 -8.03
CA LEU A 28 8.83 -5.09 -7.24
C LEU A 28 9.28 -3.71 -6.74
N SER A 29 9.02 -3.41 -5.46
CA SER A 29 9.53 -2.20 -4.78
C SER A 29 10.94 -2.36 -4.17
N GLY A 30 11.48 -3.59 -4.15
CA GLY A 30 12.70 -3.91 -3.40
C GLY A 30 12.54 -3.81 -1.88
N GLY A 31 11.31 -3.67 -1.38
CA GLY A 31 10.96 -3.86 0.03
C GLY A 31 11.11 -5.33 0.44
N LEU A 32 11.03 -5.62 1.75
CA LEU A 32 11.18 -6.99 2.27
C LEU A 32 10.26 -7.99 1.56
N ASP A 33 8.99 -7.63 1.41
CA ASP A 33 7.94 -8.55 0.98
C ASP A 33 8.09 -8.88 -0.51
N SER A 34 8.12 -7.85 -1.35
CA SER A 34 8.35 -8.01 -2.79
C SER A 34 9.71 -8.65 -3.09
N SER A 35 10.73 -8.44 -2.26
CA SER A 35 12.04 -9.12 -2.41
C SER A 35 11.98 -10.61 -2.10
N ILE A 36 11.21 -11.02 -1.08
CA ILE A 36 10.97 -12.44 -0.79
C ILE A 36 10.26 -13.10 -1.97
N LEU A 37 9.20 -12.46 -2.49
CA LEU A 37 8.47 -12.97 -3.65
C LEU A 37 9.36 -13.05 -4.90
N CYS A 38 10.20 -12.04 -5.14
CA CYS A 38 11.16 -12.02 -6.24
C CYS A 38 12.17 -13.18 -6.15
N TYR A 39 12.74 -13.41 -4.96
CA TYR A 39 13.67 -14.52 -4.73
C TYR A 39 13.02 -15.89 -4.99
N LEU A 40 11.77 -16.07 -4.52
CA LEU A 40 11.04 -17.33 -4.62
C LEU A 40 10.58 -17.63 -6.04
N MET A 41 10.00 -16.65 -6.73
CA MET A 41 9.37 -16.82 -8.04
C MET A 41 10.35 -16.74 -9.20
N ARG A 42 11.46 -15.99 -9.04
CA ARG A 42 12.40 -15.68 -10.12
C ARG A 42 11.70 -15.08 -11.35
N PRO A 43 11.06 -13.90 -11.20
CA PRO A 43 10.19 -13.29 -12.21
C PRO A 43 10.77 -13.34 -13.63
N LYS A 44 9.95 -13.73 -14.62
CA LYS A 44 10.25 -13.44 -16.03
C LYS A 44 10.21 -11.94 -16.26
N PHE A 45 9.26 -11.26 -15.62
CA PHE A 45 9.12 -9.81 -15.65
C PHE A 45 8.91 -9.27 -14.24
N SER A 46 9.55 -8.16 -13.95
CA SER A 46 9.19 -7.36 -12.80
C SER A 46 9.19 -5.89 -13.16
N VAL A 47 8.36 -5.12 -12.48
CA VAL A 47 8.25 -3.68 -12.67
C VAL A 47 8.33 -2.97 -11.33
N VAL A 48 9.07 -1.87 -11.30
CA VAL A 48 9.06 -0.88 -10.22
C VAL A 48 8.47 0.41 -10.75
N THR A 49 7.65 1.10 -9.95
CA THR A 49 7.06 2.39 -10.31
C THR A 49 7.64 3.49 -9.45
N SER A 50 7.98 4.63 -10.04
CA SER A 50 8.45 5.80 -9.32
C SER A 50 8.09 7.12 -9.97
N LEU A 51 8.00 8.17 -9.14
CA LEU A 51 7.92 9.55 -9.59
C LEU A 51 9.35 10.06 -9.78
N GLY A 52 9.74 10.26 -11.04
CA GLY A 52 11.11 10.61 -11.43
C GLY A 52 12.14 9.50 -11.16
N HIS A 53 13.39 9.80 -11.49
CA HIS A 53 14.50 8.82 -11.51
C HIS A 53 15.22 8.63 -10.16
N ASN A 54 14.91 9.44 -9.15
CA ASN A 54 15.65 9.47 -7.88
C ASN A 54 14.86 8.89 -6.71
N SER A 55 14.03 7.87 -6.96
CA SER A 55 13.29 7.21 -5.89
C SER A 55 14.11 6.11 -5.22
N GLN A 56 13.79 5.86 -3.95
CA GLN A 56 14.52 4.88 -3.18
C GLN A 56 14.12 3.44 -3.54
N ASP A 57 12.87 3.24 -3.95
CA ASP A 57 12.40 1.94 -4.44
C ASP A 57 13.05 1.57 -5.77
N LEU A 58 13.34 2.51 -6.69
CA LEU A 58 14.14 2.21 -7.89
C LEU A 58 15.48 1.57 -7.53
N ILE A 59 16.22 2.19 -6.61
CA ILE A 59 17.56 1.71 -6.19
C ILE A 59 17.47 0.29 -5.61
N PHE A 60 16.48 0.06 -4.74
CA PHE A 60 16.35 -1.23 -4.07
C PHE A 60 15.76 -2.31 -4.99
N ALA A 61 14.76 -1.99 -5.79
CA ALA A 61 14.17 -2.89 -6.76
C ALA A 61 15.23 -3.38 -7.75
N ASN A 62 16.03 -2.48 -8.33
CA ASN A 62 17.13 -2.83 -9.21
C ASN A 62 18.14 -3.79 -8.58
N ARG A 63 18.50 -3.55 -7.32
CA ARG A 63 19.45 -4.41 -6.60
C ARG A 63 18.93 -5.84 -6.45
N VAL A 64 17.64 -5.98 -6.20
CA VAL A 64 16.96 -7.28 -6.04
C VAL A 64 16.74 -7.93 -7.40
N ALA A 65 16.22 -7.17 -8.37
CA ALA A 65 15.98 -7.59 -9.73
C ALA A 65 17.23 -8.15 -10.41
N LYS A 66 18.38 -7.47 -10.27
CA LYS A 66 19.67 -7.93 -10.83
C LYS A 66 20.06 -9.35 -10.40
N LYS A 67 19.58 -9.83 -9.26
CA LYS A 67 19.86 -11.17 -8.75
C LYS A 67 18.79 -12.21 -9.12
N TYR A 68 17.56 -11.76 -9.32
CA TYR A 68 16.38 -12.62 -9.20
C TYR A 68 15.40 -12.50 -10.36
N SER A 69 15.35 -11.38 -11.07
CA SER A 69 14.46 -11.14 -12.22
C SER A 69 15.20 -11.37 -13.53
N GLN A 70 14.50 -11.90 -14.54
CA GLN A 70 15.03 -12.07 -15.89
C GLN A 70 14.97 -10.76 -16.68
N ASN A 71 13.80 -10.11 -16.67
CA ASN A 71 13.60 -8.77 -17.21
C ASN A 71 13.05 -7.85 -16.10
N HIS A 72 13.59 -6.64 -15.96
CA HIS A 72 13.14 -5.65 -14.98
C HIS A 72 12.94 -4.31 -15.65
N ILE A 73 11.74 -3.74 -15.48
CA ILE A 73 11.35 -2.45 -16.04
C ILE A 73 11.22 -1.42 -14.92
N GLU A 74 11.79 -0.25 -15.18
CA GLU A 74 11.59 0.95 -14.38
C GLU A 74 10.47 1.78 -15.04
N CYS A 75 9.27 1.74 -14.47
CA CYS A 75 8.15 2.59 -14.87
C CYS A 75 8.31 3.95 -14.16
N VAL A 76 9.13 4.81 -14.76
CA VAL A 76 9.35 6.17 -14.27
C VAL A 76 8.31 7.10 -14.89
N VAL A 77 7.47 7.68 -14.04
CA VAL A 77 6.43 8.63 -14.44
C VAL A 77 6.78 10.03 -13.96
N ASP A 78 6.13 11.02 -14.55
CA ASP A 78 6.18 12.40 -14.08
C ASP A 78 4.85 12.83 -13.43
N SER A 79 4.82 14.08 -12.97
CA SER A 79 3.64 14.61 -12.30
C SER A 79 2.43 14.75 -13.23
N THR A 80 2.65 14.95 -14.53
CA THR A 80 1.56 15.07 -15.51
C THR A 80 0.87 13.74 -15.71
N ASP A 81 1.63 12.64 -15.79
CA ASP A 81 1.08 11.28 -15.82
C ASP A 81 0.14 11.04 -14.62
N ILE A 82 0.57 11.45 -13.42
CA ILE A 82 -0.22 11.26 -12.18
C ILE A 82 -1.52 12.07 -12.25
N VAL A 83 -1.45 13.34 -12.66
CA VAL A 83 -2.63 14.22 -12.81
C VAL A 83 -3.65 13.63 -13.78
N GLU A 84 -3.21 13.01 -14.87
CA GLU A 84 -4.12 12.39 -15.86
C GLU A 84 -4.92 11.21 -15.30
N ILE A 85 -4.34 10.42 -14.40
CA ILE A 85 -5.00 9.21 -13.86
C ILE A 85 -5.85 9.50 -12.61
N ILE A 86 -5.65 10.64 -11.94
CA ILE A 86 -6.37 10.99 -10.71
C ILE A 86 -7.90 10.86 -10.84
N PRO A 87 -8.56 11.37 -11.92
CA PRO A 87 -10.00 11.17 -12.10
C PRO A 87 -10.41 9.68 -12.14
N HIS A 88 -9.59 8.82 -12.75
CA HIS A 88 -9.83 7.37 -12.78
C HIS A 88 -9.73 6.75 -11.38
N ILE A 89 -8.70 7.11 -10.62
CA ILE A 89 -8.50 6.62 -9.24
C ILE A 89 -9.63 7.08 -8.33
N ILE A 90 -9.98 8.36 -8.35
CA ILE A 90 -11.08 8.94 -7.58
C ILE A 90 -12.40 8.25 -7.93
N LYS A 91 -12.67 8.02 -9.21
CA LYS A 91 -13.89 7.33 -9.66
C LYS A 91 -13.91 5.87 -9.20
N THR A 92 -12.77 5.18 -9.25
CA THR A 92 -12.63 3.77 -8.88
C THR A 92 -12.88 3.54 -7.39
N PHE A 93 -12.35 4.43 -6.54
CA PHE A 93 -12.40 4.26 -5.08
C PHE A 93 -13.43 5.14 -4.38
N LYS A 94 -14.09 6.05 -5.10
CA LYS A 94 -14.98 7.07 -4.51
C LYS A 94 -14.31 7.77 -3.33
N THR A 95 -13.12 8.27 -3.57
CA THR A 95 -12.28 8.89 -2.55
C THR A 95 -11.63 10.15 -3.05
N PHE A 96 -11.37 11.06 -2.14
CA PHE A 96 -10.50 12.22 -2.29
C PHE A 96 -9.41 12.24 -1.19
N ASP A 97 -9.13 11.09 -0.56
CA ASP A 97 -7.99 10.91 0.33
C ASP A 97 -6.66 10.99 -0.45
N PRO A 98 -5.78 11.97 -0.14
CA PRO A 98 -4.49 12.06 -0.80
C PRO A 98 -3.61 10.82 -0.63
N LEU A 99 -3.65 10.14 0.53
CA LEU A 99 -2.80 8.98 0.77
C LEU A 99 -3.22 7.80 -0.11
N GLU A 100 -4.52 7.48 -0.13
CA GLU A 100 -5.09 6.46 -1.02
C GLU A 100 -4.79 6.76 -2.49
N ILE A 101 -5.01 8.00 -2.94
CA ILE A 101 -4.79 8.39 -4.34
C ILE A 101 -3.32 8.23 -4.74
N ARG A 102 -2.38 8.67 -3.92
CA ARG A 102 -0.94 8.51 -4.21
C ARG A 102 -0.55 7.02 -4.27
N ASN A 103 -0.94 6.22 -3.28
CA ASN A 103 -0.61 4.79 -3.24
C ASN A 103 -1.22 4.01 -4.40
N SER A 104 -2.49 4.29 -4.71
CA SER A 104 -3.20 3.70 -5.85
C SER A 104 -2.59 4.12 -7.19
N SER A 105 -2.06 5.34 -7.29
CA SER A 105 -1.34 5.78 -8.50
C SER A 105 -0.07 4.98 -8.75
N VAL A 106 0.75 4.72 -7.71
CA VAL A 106 1.94 3.85 -7.81
C VAL A 106 1.55 2.48 -8.35
N ILE A 107 0.51 1.88 -7.79
CA ILE A 107 0.05 0.55 -8.19
C ILE A 107 -0.50 0.57 -9.61
N PHE A 108 -1.34 1.56 -9.94
CA PHE A 108 -1.95 1.70 -11.26
C PHE A 108 -0.91 1.67 -12.39
N PHE A 109 0.17 2.45 -12.26
CA PHE A 109 1.21 2.47 -13.29
C PHE A 109 1.96 1.15 -13.40
N GLY A 110 2.27 0.49 -12.28
CA GLY A 110 2.91 -0.83 -12.31
C GLY A 110 2.03 -1.91 -12.94
N LEU A 111 0.73 -1.90 -12.64
CA LEU A 111 -0.25 -2.80 -13.25
C LEU A 111 -0.41 -2.52 -14.76
N ARG A 112 -0.51 -1.24 -15.14
CA ARG A 112 -0.61 -0.81 -16.54
C ARG A 112 0.63 -1.20 -17.34
N GLU A 113 1.82 -1.03 -16.76
CA GLU A 113 3.07 -1.42 -17.39
C GLU A 113 3.13 -2.94 -17.62
N ALA A 114 2.78 -3.74 -16.63
CA ALA A 114 2.72 -5.20 -16.81
C ALA A 114 1.72 -5.60 -17.91
N ARG A 115 0.55 -4.96 -17.95
CA ARG A 115 -0.47 -5.21 -18.97
C ARG A 115 0.05 -4.85 -20.37
N ASN A 116 0.68 -3.68 -20.52
CA ASN A 116 1.27 -3.23 -21.79
C ASN A 116 2.41 -4.15 -22.27
N ASN A 117 3.10 -4.82 -21.35
CA ASN A 117 4.14 -5.81 -21.67
C ASN A 117 3.56 -7.24 -21.91
N GLY A 118 2.24 -7.37 -22.05
CA GLY A 118 1.59 -8.62 -22.46
C GLY A 118 1.31 -9.61 -21.34
N TYR A 119 1.45 -9.22 -20.06
CA TYR A 119 1.09 -10.07 -18.92
C TYR A 119 -0.41 -9.96 -18.60
N ASN A 120 -1.04 -11.08 -18.22
CA ASN A 120 -2.45 -11.13 -17.83
C ASN A 120 -2.62 -11.20 -16.30
N SER A 121 -1.57 -11.58 -15.57
CA SER A 121 -1.53 -11.46 -14.12
C SER A 121 -0.20 -10.90 -13.59
N ILE A 122 -0.27 -10.32 -12.39
CA ILE A 122 0.88 -9.78 -11.66
C ILE A 122 0.78 -10.04 -10.17
N VAL A 123 1.91 -10.43 -9.59
CA VAL A 123 2.03 -10.70 -8.16
C VAL A 123 2.35 -9.41 -7.39
N THR A 124 1.68 -9.19 -6.25
CA THR A 124 1.98 -8.07 -5.33
C THR A 124 2.35 -8.57 -3.93
N GLY A 125 2.97 -7.69 -3.14
CA GLY A 125 3.34 -7.95 -1.74
C GLY A 125 2.22 -7.69 -0.73
N ASP A 126 0.97 -7.54 -1.18
CA ASP A 126 -0.17 -7.13 -0.36
C ASP A 126 -0.44 -8.12 0.78
N GLY A 127 -0.78 -7.59 1.96
CA GLY A 127 -1.11 -8.38 3.15
C GLY A 127 0.07 -8.67 4.09
N ALA A 128 1.31 -8.53 3.62
CA ALA A 128 2.46 -8.87 4.44
C ALA A 128 2.61 -7.97 5.69
N ASP A 129 2.32 -6.67 5.57
CA ASP A 129 2.39 -5.73 6.70
C ASP A 129 1.33 -6.01 7.76
N GLU A 130 0.11 -6.31 7.35
CA GLU A 130 -1.03 -6.64 8.20
C GLU A 130 -0.81 -7.97 8.92
N LEU A 131 -0.40 -9.00 8.19
CA LEU A 131 -0.28 -10.36 8.73
C LEU A 131 0.91 -10.51 9.67
N PHE A 132 2.00 -9.78 9.43
CA PHE A 132 3.28 -9.97 10.12
C PHE A 132 3.77 -8.72 10.87
N ALA A 133 2.87 -7.79 11.23
CA ALA A 133 3.17 -6.62 12.05
C ALA A 133 4.23 -5.68 11.45
N GLY A 134 4.17 -5.41 10.15
CA GLY A 134 5.21 -4.68 9.43
C GLY A 134 5.12 -3.15 9.45
N TYR A 135 3.97 -2.59 9.83
CA TYR A 135 3.79 -1.15 9.89
C TYR A 135 4.66 -0.49 10.97
N ASN A 136 5.34 0.61 10.62
CA ASN A 136 6.25 1.33 11.52
C ASN A 136 5.56 1.76 12.83
N TYR A 137 4.29 2.19 12.78
CA TYR A 137 3.58 2.65 13.97
C TYR A 137 3.33 1.54 14.99
N LEU A 138 3.32 0.26 14.59
CA LEU A 138 3.07 -0.88 15.47
C LEU A 138 4.22 -1.11 16.46
N GLN A 139 5.42 -0.60 16.16
CA GLN A 139 6.60 -0.72 17.04
C GLN A 139 6.36 -0.19 18.46
N ARG A 140 5.45 0.78 18.62
CA ARG A 140 5.07 1.32 19.94
C ARG A 140 4.38 0.30 20.84
N TYR A 141 3.83 -0.77 20.28
CA TYR A 141 3.12 -1.83 21.01
C TYR A 141 3.97 -3.09 21.20
N PHE A 142 5.25 -3.11 20.78
CA PHE A 142 6.07 -4.34 20.88
C PHE A 142 6.40 -4.73 22.33
N ALA A 143 6.23 -3.82 23.28
CA ALA A 143 6.34 -4.13 24.71
C ALA A 143 5.03 -4.68 25.30
N ASP A 144 3.89 -4.48 24.61
CA ASP A 144 2.57 -4.96 25.01
C ASP A 144 2.01 -5.84 23.89
N LEU A 145 2.47 -7.10 23.87
CA LEU A 145 2.14 -8.04 22.80
C LEU A 145 0.67 -8.43 22.79
N LYS A 146 -0.01 -8.39 23.95
CA LYS A 146 -1.47 -8.56 24.01
C LYS A 146 -2.14 -7.44 23.24
N LYS A 147 -1.75 -6.18 23.48
CA LYS A 147 -2.32 -5.05 22.75
C LYS A 147 -1.99 -5.09 21.25
N LEU A 148 -0.77 -5.49 20.90
CA LEU A 148 -0.39 -5.68 19.52
C LEU A 148 -1.27 -6.74 18.83
N GLN A 149 -1.52 -7.87 19.48
CA GLN A 149 -2.38 -8.94 18.95
C GLN A 149 -3.82 -8.46 18.73
N GLU A 150 -4.39 -7.67 19.66
CA GLU A 150 -5.72 -7.05 19.47
C GLU A 150 -5.75 -6.15 18.22
N ILE A 151 -4.74 -5.29 18.07
CA ILE A 151 -4.64 -4.38 16.93
C ILE A 151 -4.50 -5.14 15.61
N LEU A 152 -3.66 -6.18 15.57
CA LEU A 152 -3.51 -7.02 14.37
C LEU A 152 -4.82 -7.76 14.04
N THR A 153 -5.52 -8.27 15.04
CA THR A 153 -6.81 -8.95 14.85
C THR A 153 -7.86 -8.00 14.25
N ASP A 154 -7.87 -6.75 14.69
CA ASP A 154 -8.74 -5.72 14.10
C ASP A 154 -8.31 -5.39 12.66
N LEU A 155 -7.00 -5.19 12.42
CA LEU A 155 -6.46 -4.96 11.08
C LEU A 155 -6.83 -6.08 10.11
N TRP A 156 -6.81 -7.34 10.55
CA TRP A 156 -7.14 -8.46 9.67
C TRP A 156 -8.58 -8.46 9.18
N LYS A 157 -9.51 -7.89 9.95
CA LYS A 157 -10.92 -7.77 9.58
C LYS A 157 -11.18 -6.62 8.61
N ILE A 158 -10.32 -5.60 8.62
CA ILE A 158 -10.56 -4.35 7.88
C ILE A 158 -9.55 -4.11 6.75
N MET A 159 -8.55 -4.98 6.57
CA MET A 159 -7.53 -4.82 5.55
C MET A 159 -8.15 -4.73 4.15
N ARG A 160 -7.69 -3.78 3.36
CA ARG A 160 -8.14 -3.52 1.98
C ARG A 160 -6.93 -3.18 1.14
N PHE A 161 -6.93 -3.64 -0.11
CA PHE A 161 -5.84 -3.43 -1.04
C PHE A 161 -6.42 -2.90 -2.34
N SER A 162 -5.96 -1.72 -2.75
CA SER A 162 -6.39 -1.08 -4.00
C SER A 162 -5.97 -1.86 -5.24
N SER A 163 -4.90 -2.65 -5.14
CA SER A 163 -4.33 -3.44 -6.23
C SER A 163 -5.33 -4.31 -6.97
N ARG A 164 -6.15 -5.11 -6.27
CA ARG A 164 -7.14 -5.99 -6.90
C ARG A 164 -8.20 -5.19 -7.67
N LYS A 165 -8.69 -4.11 -7.06
CA LYS A 165 -9.69 -3.25 -7.71
C LYS A 165 -9.12 -2.56 -8.94
N LEU A 166 -7.88 -2.06 -8.85
CA LEU A 166 -7.18 -1.49 -10.01
C LEU A 166 -6.94 -2.53 -11.10
N GLY A 167 -6.58 -3.75 -10.73
CA GLY A 167 -6.42 -4.87 -11.64
C GLY A 167 -7.69 -5.15 -12.45
N GLU A 168 -8.86 -5.15 -11.80
CA GLU A 168 -10.16 -5.25 -12.48
C GLU A 168 -10.36 -4.12 -13.51
N THR A 169 -10.02 -2.87 -13.15
CA THR A 169 -10.17 -1.72 -14.07
C THR A 169 -9.19 -1.74 -15.24
N LEU A 170 -8.07 -2.45 -15.12
CA LEU A 170 -6.99 -2.52 -16.10
C LEU A 170 -6.95 -3.86 -16.85
N ASP A 171 -7.93 -4.74 -16.61
CA ASP A 171 -7.98 -6.09 -17.20
C ASP A 171 -6.69 -6.89 -16.95
N ILE A 172 -6.18 -6.83 -15.72
CA ILE A 172 -5.03 -7.60 -15.25
C ILE A 172 -5.33 -8.23 -13.89
N LYS A 173 -5.16 -9.54 -13.78
CA LYS A 173 -5.38 -10.27 -12.53
C LYS A 173 -4.28 -9.91 -11.53
N VAL A 174 -4.65 -9.58 -10.30
CA VAL A 174 -3.69 -9.36 -9.21
C VAL A 174 -3.66 -10.56 -8.28
N ASP A 175 -2.50 -11.20 -8.21
CA ASP A 175 -2.21 -12.33 -7.35
C ASP A 175 -1.55 -11.84 -6.05
N THR A 176 -2.10 -12.20 -4.89
CA THR A 176 -1.64 -11.73 -3.56
C THR A 176 -1.21 -12.92 -2.69
N PRO A 177 0.02 -13.43 -2.85
CA PRO A 177 0.48 -14.68 -2.22
C PRO A 177 0.34 -14.69 -0.71
N TYR A 178 0.51 -13.53 -0.06
CA TYR A 178 0.44 -13.45 1.39
C TYR A 178 -0.97 -13.67 1.94
N LEU A 179 -2.01 -13.37 1.15
CA LEU A 179 -3.41 -13.49 1.52
C LEU A 179 -4.01 -14.86 1.13
N GLU A 180 -3.24 -15.71 0.45
CA GLU A 180 -3.69 -17.07 0.16
C GLU A 180 -3.93 -17.85 1.45
N LYS A 181 -5.06 -18.56 1.52
CA LYS A 181 -5.56 -19.21 2.74
C LYS A 181 -4.48 -19.99 3.52
N PRO A 182 -3.61 -20.83 2.90
CA PRO A 182 -2.60 -21.57 3.64
C PRO A 182 -1.60 -20.68 4.40
N LEU A 183 -1.26 -19.52 3.83
CA LEU A 183 -0.36 -18.56 4.48
C LEU A 183 -1.11 -17.65 5.45
N TYR A 184 -2.32 -17.21 5.08
CA TYR A 184 -3.17 -16.43 5.96
C TYR A 184 -3.42 -17.17 7.28
N ASP A 185 -3.91 -18.42 7.20
CA ASP A 185 -4.20 -19.25 8.38
C ASP A 185 -2.95 -19.42 9.25
N PHE A 186 -1.81 -19.73 8.63
CA PHE A 186 -0.52 -19.83 9.32
C PHE A 186 -0.17 -18.52 10.02
N ALA A 187 -0.20 -17.40 9.30
CA ALA A 187 0.16 -16.10 9.84
C ALA A 187 -0.76 -15.71 11.00
N THR A 188 -2.06 -15.99 10.94
CA THR A 188 -2.99 -15.68 12.02
C THR A 188 -2.87 -16.62 13.23
N ALA A 189 -2.29 -17.81 13.06
CA ALA A 189 -2.16 -18.82 14.12
C ALA A 189 -0.80 -18.81 14.84
N ILE A 190 0.26 -18.33 14.20
CA ILE A 190 1.58 -18.28 14.85
C ILE A 190 1.61 -17.31 16.03
N ASP A 191 2.48 -17.61 16.99
CA ASP A 191 2.72 -16.77 18.14
C ASP A 191 3.18 -15.36 17.72
N ILE A 192 2.64 -14.34 18.38
CA ILE A 192 2.99 -12.94 18.17
C ILE A 192 4.49 -12.66 18.37
N HIS A 193 5.16 -13.43 19.23
CA HIS A 193 6.61 -13.39 19.46
C HIS A 193 7.43 -13.76 18.21
N GLU A 194 6.87 -14.48 17.25
CA GLU A 194 7.54 -14.76 15.97
C GLU A 194 7.42 -13.59 14.99
N LYS A 195 6.43 -12.71 15.16
CA LYS A 195 6.18 -11.58 14.25
C LYS A 195 7.05 -10.37 14.55
N VAL A 196 7.50 -10.22 15.78
CA VAL A 196 8.29 -9.06 16.24
C VAL A 196 9.56 -9.51 16.93
N GLY A 197 10.62 -8.70 16.82
CA GLY A 197 11.89 -9.00 17.48
C GLY A 197 12.83 -7.81 17.51
N GLU A 198 13.99 -7.99 18.13
CA GLU A 198 15.01 -6.96 18.26
C GLU A 198 16.38 -7.49 17.83
N ILE A 199 17.11 -6.69 17.04
CA ILE A 199 18.50 -6.95 16.67
C ILE A 199 19.27 -5.64 16.80
N ASN A 200 20.40 -5.68 17.52
CA ASN A 200 21.27 -4.53 17.74
C ASN A 200 20.53 -3.28 18.28
N GLY A 201 19.65 -3.48 19.26
CA GLY A 201 18.85 -2.39 19.85
C GLY A 201 17.73 -1.86 18.96
N LYS A 202 17.51 -2.45 17.77
CA LYS A 202 16.48 -2.03 16.83
C LYS A 202 15.35 -3.04 16.76
N LYS A 203 14.13 -2.54 16.97
CA LYS A 203 12.88 -3.30 16.89
C LYS A 203 12.46 -3.53 15.43
N TRP A 204 11.99 -4.73 15.14
CA TRP A 204 11.62 -5.20 13.82
C TRP A 204 10.28 -5.91 13.86
N GLY A 205 9.34 -5.44 13.05
CA GLY A 205 8.20 -6.24 12.61
C GLY A 205 8.60 -7.19 11.48
N LYS A 206 7.70 -8.08 11.07
CA LYS A 206 7.95 -9.12 10.06
C LYS A 206 9.11 -10.03 10.42
N PHE A 207 9.34 -10.26 11.72
CA PHE A 207 10.58 -10.85 12.21
C PHE A 207 10.80 -12.26 11.67
N ILE A 208 9.78 -13.12 11.69
CA ILE A 208 9.82 -14.45 11.07
C ILE A 208 10.16 -14.41 9.58
N LEU A 209 9.60 -13.45 8.80
CA LEU A 209 9.94 -13.29 7.38
C LEU A 209 11.41 -12.91 7.20
N ARG A 210 11.91 -11.98 8.03
CA ARG A 210 13.32 -11.55 7.97
C ARG A 210 14.26 -12.70 8.28
N LYS A 211 14.02 -13.43 9.38
CA LYS A 211 14.82 -14.60 9.78
C LYS A 211 14.79 -15.69 8.70
N ALA A 212 13.60 -16.03 8.23
CA ALA A 212 13.40 -17.11 7.28
C ALA A 212 14.16 -16.90 5.95
N PHE A 213 14.40 -15.66 5.52
CA PHE A 213 15.04 -15.33 4.25
C PHE A 213 16.38 -14.57 4.39
N ALA A 214 16.92 -14.47 5.61
CA ALA A 214 18.13 -13.70 5.88
C ALA A 214 19.35 -14.18 5.09
N LYS A 215 19.46 -15.50 4.88
CA LYS A 215 20.58 -16.11 4.15
C LYS A 215 20.60 -15.69 2.68
N GLU A 216 19.44 -15.63 2.04
CA GLU A 216 19.34 -15.40 0.60
C GLU A 216 19.27 -13.91 0.24
N LEU A 217 18.56 -13.12 1.05
CA LEU A 217 18.38 -11.70 0.78
C LEU A 217 19.42 -10.81 1.48
N GLY A 218 20.19 -11.35 2.43
CA GLY A 218 21.28 -10.64 3.11
C GLY A 218 20.79 -9.37 3.83
N SER A 219 21.52 -8.26 3.68
CA SER A 219 21.15 -6.99 4.32
C SER A 219 19.79 -6.43 3.88
N THR A 220 19.25 -6.87 2.73
CA THR A 220 17.92 -6.46 2.24
C THR A 220 16.83 -6.78 3.26
N VAL A 221 16.94 -7.90 4.00
CA VAL A 221 15.91 -8.25 5.00
C VAL A 221 15.90 -7.32 6.20
N TRP A 222 16.94 -6.52 6.42
CA TRP A 222 17.06 -5.58 7.53
C TRP A 222 16.98 -4.12 7.06
N ARG A 223 16.35 -3.87 5.91
CA ARG A 223 16.00 -2.53 5.44
C ARG A 223 14.85 -1.95 6.28
N LYS A 224 14.92 -0.65 6.57
CA LYS A 224 13.82 0.11 7.20
C LYS A 224 12.60 0.13 6.26
N LYS A 225 11.39 -0.08 6.80
CA LYS A 225 10.14 0.03 6.04
C LYS A 225 9.96 1.49 5.61
N MET A 226 9.66 1.67 4.32
CA MET A 226 9.17 2.91 3.74
C MET A 226 7.71 2.69 3.32
N ALA A 227 6.87 3.71 3.48
CA ALA A 227 5.53 3.70 2.91
C ALA A 227 5.63 3.71 1.37
N LEU A 228 4.56 3.31 0.67
CA LEU A 228 4.62 3.07 -0.77
C LEU A 228 4.82 4.39 -1.54
N GLU A 229 4.09 5.43 -1.16
CA GLU A 229 4.23 6.79 -1.69
C GLU A 229 5.60 7.41 -1.38
N GLN A 230 6.21 7.03 -0.26
CA GLN A 230 7.55 7.50 0.12
C GLN A 230 8.65 6.78 -0.68
N GLY A 231 8.56 5.45 -0.78
CA GLY A 231 9.54 4.64 -1.49
C GLY A 231 9.61 4.97 -2.98
N SER A 232 8.44 5.14 -3.60
CA SER A 232 8.27 5.50 -5.01
C SER A 232 8.52 6.99 -5.31
N GLY A 233 8.50 7.85 -4.29
CA GLY A 233 8.63 9.31 -4.44
C GLY A 233 7.32 10.04 -4.75
N PHE A 234 6.18 9.33 -4.86
CA PHE A 234 4.87 9.92 -5.14
C PHE A 234 4.39 10.92 -4.08
N GLU A 235 4.95 10.91 -2.86
CA GLU A 235 4.66 11.97 -1.89
C GLU A 235 5.01 13.38 -2.39
N GLN A 236 5.94 13.50 -3.33
CA GLN A 236 6.38 14.78 -3.90
C GLN A 236 5.33 15.43 -4.79
N ILE A 237 4.30 14.70 -5.23
CA ILE A 237 3.23 15.25 -6.09
C ILE A 237 2.48 16.42 -5.42
N SER A 238 2.48 16.47 -4.08
CA SER A 238 1.87 17.58 -3.33
C SER A 238 2.46 18.94 -3.72
N ILE A 239 3.75 18.97 -4.10
CA ILE A 239 4.45 20.18 -4.53
C ILE A 239 3.82 20.76 -5.81
N GLU A 240 3.33 19.91 -6.72
CA GLU A 240 2.68 20.39 -7.93
C GLU A 240 1.33 21.03 -7.63
N PHE A 241 0.54 20.47 -6.71
CA PHE A 241 -0.72 21.09 -6.30
C PHE A 241 -0.52 22.42 -5.56
N GLU A 242 0.61 22.60 -4.86
CA GLU A 242 0.98 23.89 -4.28
C GLU A 242 1.19 24.99 -5.34
N LYS A 243 1.66 24.62 -6.53
CA LYS A 243 1.86 25.53 -7.67
C LYS A 243 0.58 25.74 -8.48
N LEU A 244 -0.24 24.69 -8.63
CA LEU A 244 -1.44 24.71 -9.47
C LEU A 244 -2.59 25.53 -8.90
N ILE A 245 -2.64 25.69 -7.57
CA ILE A 245 -3.69 26.45 -6.89
C ILE A 245 -3.05 27.60 -6.12
N ASP A 246 -3.39 28.83 -6.47
CA ASP A 246 -2.87 30.00 -5.75
C ASP A 246 -3.54 30.15 -4.36
N ASN A 247 -2.89 30.89 -3.46
CA ASN A 247 -3.34 31.00 -2.07
C ASN A 247 -4.67 31.75 -1.92
N GLN A 248 -4.97 32.70 -2.80
CA GLN A 248 -6.21 33.46 -2.75
C GLN A 248 -7.39 32.59 -3.20
N GLN A 249 -7.22 31.86 -4.30
CA GLN A 249 -8.17 30.85 -4.76
C GLN A 249 -8.39 29.79 -3.68
N PHE A 250 -7.31 29.25 -3.11
CA PHE A 250 -7.39 28.23 -2.07
C PHE A 250 -8.18 28.71 -0.85
N ALA A 251 -7.92 29.93 -0.37
CA ALA A 251 -8.61 30.49 0.79
C ALA A 251 -10.12 30.67 0.54
N LYS A 252 -10.51 31.10 -0.66
CA LYS A 252 -11.93 31.24 -1.04
C LYS A 252 -12.62 29.88 -1.06
N GLU A 253 -12.05 28.91 -1.75
CA GLU A 253 -12.69 27.61 -1.92
C GLU A 253 -12.66 26.75 -0.65
N LEU A 254 -11.72 27.02 0.27
CA LEU A 254 -11.75 26.47 1.61
C LEU A 254 -13.01 26.90 2.38
N GLN A 255 -13.47 28.15 2.20
CA GLN A 255 -14.72 28.63 2.79
C GLN A 255 -15.93 27.94 2.15
N ASP A 256 -15.93 27.80 0.82
CA ASP A 256 -17.00 27.12 0.09
C ASP A 256 -17.12 25.64 0.51
N ALA A 257 -16.00 24.93 0.62
CA ALA A 257 -15.97 23.55 1.11
C ALA A 257 -16.50 23.45 2.56
N ALA A 258 -16.12 24.40 3.43
CA ALA A 258 -16.59 24.44 4.81
C ALA A 258 -18.11 24.67 4.89
N HIS A 259 -18.69 25.54 4.05
CA HIS A 259 -20.14 25.70 3.94
C HIS A 259 -20.85 24.41 3.50
N ASN A 260 -20.16 23.55 2.76
CA ASN A 260 -20.62 22.23 2.35
C ASN A 260 -20.30 21.10 3.36
N ASN A 261 -19.86 21.44 4.58
CA ASN A 261 -19.44 20.50 5.63
C ASN A 261 -18.26 19.60 5.24
N VAL A 262 -17.38 20.10 4.38
CA VAL A 262 -16.14 19.42 3.97
C VAL A 262 -14.93 20.21 4.48
N LYS A 263 -14.09 19.53 5.28
CA LYS A 263 -12.83 20.06 5.80
C LYS A 263 -11.68 19.68 4.89
N ILE A 264 -11.17 20.67 4.18
CA ILE A 264 -10.00 20.55 3.31
C ILE A 264 -8.72 20.85 4.10
N SER A 265 -7.68 20.04 3.90
CA SER A 265 -6.43 20.10 4.66
C SER A 265 -5.23 20.62 3.86
N SER A 266 -5.32 20.63 2.53
CA SER A 266 -4.27 21.09 1.62
C SER A 266 -4.84 21.40 0.24
N LYS A 267 -4.05 22.06 -0.62
CA LYS A 267 -4.42 22.29 -2.03
C LYS A 267 -4.60 21.00 -2.82
N GLU A 268 -3.77 20.00 -2.56
CA GLU A 268 -3.95 18.66 -3.12
C GLU A 268 -5.30 18.05 -2.72
N HIS A 269 -5.64 18.14 -1.43
CA HIS A 269 -6.92 17.65 -0.93
C HIS A 269 -8.10 18.40 -1.57
N LEU A 270 -7.98 19.72 -1.77
CA LEU A 270 -8.98 20.51 -2.51
C LEU A 270 -9.13 20.04 -3.96
N TYR A 271 -8.01 19.84 -4.64
CA TYR A 271 -8.00 19.41 -6.04
C TYR A 271 -8.73 18.08 -6.21
N TYR A 272 -8.45 17.10 -5.35
CA TYR A 272 -9.14 15.81 -5.36
C TYR A 272 -10.62 15.94 -4.99
N TYR A 273 -10.95 16.79 -4.01
CA TYR A 273 -12.34 17.03 -3.64
C TYR A 273 -13.17 17.60 -4.81
N ARG A 274 -12.63 18.56 -5.58
CA ARG A 274 -13.32 19.10 -6.77
C ARG A 274 -13.70 18.01 -7.76
N ILE A 275 -12.75 17.10 -8.04
CA ILE A 275 -12.96 15.98 -8.96
C ILE A 275 -13.98 15.00 -8.38
N TYR A 276 -13.85 14.65 -7.10
CA TYR A 276 -14.81 13.80 -6.41
C TYR A 276 -16.23 14.38 -6.49
N GLU A 277 -16.40 15.66 -6.14
CA GLU A 277 -17.70 16.34 -6.12
C GLU A 277 -18.32 16.38 -7.52
N SER A 278 -17.51 16.59 -8.57
CA SER A 278 -17.99 16.52 -9.95
C SER A 278 -18.54 15.15 -10.37
N PHE A 279 -18.08 14.06 -9.76
CA PHE A 279 -18.54 12.71 -10.07
C PHE A 279 -19.69 12.24 -9.19
N PHE A 280 -19.69 12.64 -7.91
CA PHE A 280 -20.52 12.02 -6.89
C PHE A 280 -21.40 12.99 -6.10
N GLY A 281 -21.26 14.30 -6.32
CA GLY A 281 -21.88 15.30 -5.47
C GLY A 281 -21.26 15.33 -4.07
N ARG A 282 -21.98 15.90 -3.11
CA ARG A 282 -21.44 16.09 -1.76
C ARG A 282 -21.57 14.80 -0.95
N PRO A 283 -20.54 14.36 -0.20
CA PRO A 283 -20.62 13.09 0.53
C PRO A 283 -21.75 13.05 1.57
N ILE A 284 -22.16 14.20 2.11
CA ILE A 284 -23.28 14.29 3.06
C ILE A 284 -24.64 13.93 2.44
N GLU A 285 -24.77 14.03 1.12
CA GLU A 285 -26.02 13.72 0.39
C GLU A 285 -26.24 12.21 0.24
N GLU A 286 -25.21 11.39 0.46
CA GLU A 286 -25.33 9.94 0.47
C GLU A 286 -26.21 9.48 1.65
N THR A 287 -27.24 8.68 1.37
CA THR A 287 -28.12 8.11 2.40
C THR A 287 -27.50 6.88 3.05
N CYS A 288 -27.37 6.85 4.37
CA CYS A 288 -26.91 5.68 5.12
C CYS A 288 -27.38 5.67 6.58
N ASN A 289 -27.30 4.48 7.18
CA ASN A 289 -27.62 4.23 8.60
C ASN A 289 -26.36 4.09 9.48
N SER A 290 -25.18 4.41 8.95
CA SER A 290 -23.91 4.33 9.69
C SER A 290 -23.51 5.69 10.27
N PRO A 291 -22.58 5.72 11.25
CA PRO A 291 -21.97 6.98 11.68
C PRO A 291 -21.37 7.74 10.50
N ARG A 292 -21.38 9.07 10.57
CA ARG A 292 -20.82 9.93 9.54
C ARG A 292 -19.46 10.49 9.92
N CYS A 293 -18.63 10.73 8.91
CA CYS A 293 -17.35 11.40 9.09
C CYS A 293 -17.54 12.85 9.55
N SER A 294 -16.85 13.26 10.61
CA SER A 294 -16.85 14.65 11.10
C SER A 294 -16.14 15.65 10.18
N PHE A 295 -15.52 15.18 9.10
CA PHE A 295 -14.74 16.00 8.17
C PHE A 295 -15.38 16.16 6.80
N CYS A 296 -16.19 15.21 6.33
CA CYS A 296 -16.82 15.33 5.02
C CYS A 296 -18.29 14.87 4.99
N GLY A 297 -18.81 14.36 6.10
CA GLY A 297 -20.19 13.87 6.18
C GLY A 297 -20.43 12.51 5.52
N SER A 298 -19.41 11.87 4.94
CA SER A 298 -19.58 10.56 4.30
C SER A 298 -19.95 9.46 5.29
N CYS A 299 -20.57 8.41 4.78
CA CYS A 299 -20.95 7.22 5.52
C CYS A 299 -19.71 6.41 5.92
N LEU A 300 -19.56 6.11 7.21
CA LEU A 300 -18.40 5.37 7.70
C LEU A 300 -18.70 3.87 7.73
N GLU A 301 -17.87 3.11 7.03
CA GLU A 301 -17.79 1.65 7.18
C GLU A 301 -16.89 1.25 8.36
N TYR A 302 -15.93 2.11 8.71
CA TYR A 302 -15.03 1.95 9.85
C TYR A 302 -14.91 3.27 10.61
N THR A 303 -15.27 3.28 11.89
CA THR A 303 -15.46 4.54 12.64
C THR A 303 -14.16 5.31 12.92
N LYS A 304 -12.99 4.67 12.80
CA LYS A 304 -11.70 5.33 13.08
C LYS A 304 -11.12 6.04 11.87
N TYR A 305 -11.46 5.65 10.64
CA TYR A 305 -10.85 6.18 9.42
C TYR A 305 -11.88 6.36 8.32
N CYS A 306 -11.84 7.51 7.64
CA CYS A 306 -12.75 7.82 6.54
C CYS A 306 -12.12 7.46 5.20
N TYR A 307 -12.62 6.39 4.56
CA TYR A 307 -12.16 5.99 3.23
C TYR A 307 -12.48 7.00 2.12
N THR A 308 -13.41 7.93 2.36
CA THR A 308 -13.78 8.97 1.39
C THR A 308 -12.80 10.14 1.41
N CYS A 309 -12.38 10.63 2.58
CA CYS A 309 -11.58 11.87 2.68
C CYS A 309 -10.24 11.71 3.42
N GLY A 310 -9.91 10.51 3.88
CA GLY A 310 -8.65 10.23 4.58
C GLY A 310 -8.61 10.68 6.05
N ALA A 311 -9.72 11.13 6.63
CA ALA A 311 -9.72 11.63 8.00
C ALA A 311 -9.41 10.53 9.03
N PHE A 312 -8.46 10.82 9.93
CA PHE A 312 -8.08 9.97 11.05
C PHE A 312 -7.75 10.82 12.31
N PRO A 313 -8.51 10.69 13.42
CA PRO A 313 -9.73 9.91 13.54
C PRO A 313 -10.87 10.50 12.70
N ALA A 314 -11.73 9.63 12.15
CA ALA A 314 -12.85 10.04 11.30
C ALA A 314 -14.02 10.69 12.07
N ILE A 315 -14.17 10.34 13.35
CA ILE A 315 -15.17 10.92 14.26
C ILE A 315 -14.41 11.68 15.34
N LEU A 316 -14.76 12.96 15.52
CA LEU A 316 -14.27 13.76 16.64
C LEU A 316 -15.19 13.52 17.84
N ASN A 317 -14.65 12.98 18.93
CA ASN A 317 -15.36 12.98 20.20
C ASN A 317 -15.37 14.43 20.70
N LEU A 318 -16.56 15.04 20.76
CA LEU A 318 -16.77 16.36 21.37
C LEU A 318 -16.66 16.28 22.90
#